data_AF-A0A6N8XA50-F1
#
_entry.id   AF-A0A6N8XA50-F1
#
_cell.length_a   1.000
_cell.length_b   1.000
_cell.length_c   1.000
_cell.angle_alpha   90.00
_cell.angle_beta   90.00
_cell.angle_gamma   90.00
#
_symmetry.space_group_name_H-M   'P 1'
#
loop_
_entity.id
_entity.type
_entity.pdbx_description
1 polymer ?
#
loop_
_entity_poly.entity_id
_entity_poly.type
_entity_poly.pdbx_seq_one_letter_code
_entity_poly.pdbx_strand_id
1 'polypeptide(L)'
;MLLDRYGILTREYANREGGPFRFSALFPALRVMELSGEVVAGLFFDELSGPQFALPEALRRLERLRTPDATFWISAIDPVAPCGLGLALPEVPHRRVANHLGYFEGSLALVSESFGRRLTFFLDPDDPGLDVLLPDLAMLCRRRRRLSPQTINGAPARSSPYLTALARHLAVVKDHKGIYLESREI
;
A
#
# COMPACT_ATOMS: atom_id res chain seq x y z
N MET A 1 16.87 -2.64 15.50
CA MET A 1 16.19 -1.51 16.18
C MET A 1 14.94 -1.11 15.36
N LEU A 2 13.93 -0.43 15.94
CA LEU A 2 12.74 -0.02 15.16
C LEU A 2 13.07 0.97 14.04
N LEU A 3 14.03 1.87 14.30
CA LEU A 3 14.53 2.82 13.31
C LEU A 3 15.18 2.11 12.11
N ASP A 4 15.86 0.98 12.29
CA ASP A 4 16.41 0.19 11.17
C ASP A 4 15.31 -0.41 10.29
N ARG A 5 14.16 -0.73 10.89
CA ARG A 5 13.01 -1.33 10.19
C ARG A 5 12.21 -0.29 9.42
N TYR A 6 11.96 0.86 10.03
CA TYR A 6 11.05 1.88 9.51
C TYR A 6 11.77 3.05 8.82
N GLY A 7 13.05 3.29 9.11
CA GLY A 7 13.82 4.46 8.69
C GLY A 7 13.39 5.76 9.38
N ILE A 8 12.08 5.99 9.43
CA ILE A 8 11.40 7.07 10.15
C ILE A 8 10.41 6.44 11.12
N LEU A 9 10.59 6.71 12.41
CA LEU A 9 9.73 6.23 13.47
C LEU A 9 8.71 7.30 13.86
N THR A 10 7.43 6.95 13.80
CA THR A 10 6.32 7.78 14.27
C THR A 10 5.59 7.14 15.43
N ARG A 11 4.71 7.91 16.07
CA ARG A 11 3.87 7.44 17.18
C ARG A 11 3.00 6.25 16.77
N GLU A 12 2.41 6.30 15.58
CA GLU A 12 1.49 5.29 15.08
C GLU A 12 2.20 3.96 14.81
N TYR A 13 3.36 3.98 14.13
CA TYR A 13 4.15 2.79 13.87
C TYR A 13 4.77 2.20 15.13
N ALA A 14 5.25 3.04 16.06
CA ALA A 14 5.73 2.56 17.37
C ALA A 14 4.61 1.87 18.17
N ASN A 15 3.44 2.50 18.25
CA ASN A 15 2.31 1.95 19.00
C ASN A 15 1.73 0.67 18.37
N ARG A 16 1.86 0.49 17.05
CA ARG A 16 1.50 -0.76 16.36
C ARG A 16 2.30 -1.95 16.87
N GLU A 17 3.60 -1.78 17.15
CA GLU A 17 4.44 -2.85 17.71
C GLU A 17 4.03 -3.19 19.15
N GLY A 18 3.53 -2.20 19.90
CA GLY A 18 2.97 -2.40 21.23
C GLY A 18 4.01 -2.74 22.31
N GLY A 19 3.52 -3.14 23.49
CA GLY A 19 4.38 -3.54 24.62
C GLY A 19 5.44 -2.48 24.99
N PRO A 20 6.73 -2.85 25.08
CA PRO A 20 7.82 -1.92 25.41
C PRO A 20 8.11 -0.90 24.30
N PHE A 21 7.56 -1.12 23.10
CA PHE A 21 7.76 -0.26 21.93
C PHE A 21 6.70 0.84 21.80
N ARG A 22 5.81 0.98 22.78
CA ARG A 22 4.89 2.12 22.83
C ARG A 22 5.68 3.43 22.77
N PHE A 23 5.18 4.38 22.00
CA PHE A 23 5.89 5.63 21.73
C PHE A 23 6.24 6.40 23.02
N SER A 24 5.35 6.40 24.01
CA SER A 24 5.60 7.03 25.31
C SER A 24 6.80 6.46 26.07
N ALA A 25 7.08 5.17 25.90
CA ALA A 25 8.23 4.51 26.51
C ALA A 25 9.53 4.78 25.71
N LEU A 26 9.42 4.90 24.38
CA LEU A 26 10.56 5.17 23.51
C LEU A 26 10.97 6.64 23.48
N PHE A 27 10.04 7.56 23.72
CA PHE A 27 10.24 9.00 23.54
C PHE A 27 11.44 9.57 24.33
N PRO A 28 11.68 9.22 25.61
CA PRO A 28 12.86 9.70 26.33
C PRO A 28 14.18 9.28 25.67
N ALA A 29 14.27 8.02 25.22
CA ALA A 29 15.45 7.51 24.53
C ALA A 29 15.65 8.19 23.17
N LEU A 30 14.58 8.36 22.39
CA LEU A 30 14.63 9.08 21.10
C LEU A 30 15.10 10.53 21.29
N ARG A 31 14.70 11.19 22.38
CA ARG A 31 15.18 12.53 22.71
C ARG A 31 16.66 12.60 23.05
N VAL A 32 17.18 11.61 23.76
CA VAL A 32 18.63 11.51 24.04
C VAL A 32 19.41 11.26 22.75
N MET A 33 18.93 10.34 21.91
CA MET A 33 19.52 10.04 20.59
C MET A 33 19.51 11.27 19.67
N GLU A 34 18.50 12.11 19.76
CA GLU A 34 18.45 13.36 18.99
C GLU A 34 19.50 14.36 19.49
N LEU A 35 19.68 14.50 20.80
CA LEU A 35 20.71 15.36 21.38
C LEU A 35 22.13 14.89 21.07
N SER A 36 22.34 13.58 20.91
CA SER A 36 23.62 13.02 20.45
C SER A 36 23.82 13.10 18.93
N GLY A 37 22.79 13.48 18.17
CA GLY A 37 22.81 13.54 16.71
C GLY A 37 22.68 12.19 16.01
N GLU A 38 22.35 11.12 16.73
CA GLU A 38 22.10 9.79 16.17
C GLU A 38 20.81 9.73 15.35
N VAL A 39 19.81 10.55 15.71
CA VAL A 39 18.55 10.74 14.98
C VAL A 39 18.24 12.21 14.77
N VAL A 40 17.40 12.49 13.78
CA VAL A 40 16.84 13.81 13.53
C VAL A 40 15.35 13.78 13.84
N ALA A 41 14.87 14.71 14.65
CA ALA A 41 13.44 14.90 14.85
C ALA A 41 12.84 15.93 13.89
N GLY A 42 11.60 15.71 13.48
CA GLY A 42 10.89 16.61 12.58
C GLY A 42 9.44 16.18 12.33
N LEU A 43 8.83 16.83 11.34
CA LEU A 43 7.54 16.45 10.76
C LEU A 43 7.83 16.05 9.31
N PHE A 44 7.92 14.75 9.05
CA PHE A 44 8.25 14.22 7.72
C PHE A 44 7.00 13.82 6.92
N PHE A 45 5.93 13.46 7.62
CA PHE A 45 4.62 13.11 7.06
C PHE A 45 3.53 13.96 7.70
N ASP A 46 2.71 14.63 6.90
CA ASP A 46 1.67 15.56 7.39
C ASP A 46 0.50 14.83 8.04
N GLU A 47 0.20 13.61 7.58
CA GLU A 47 -0.92 12.79 8.07
C GLU A 47 -0.60 12.05 9.38
N LEU A 48 0.68 12.05 9.80
CA LEU A 48 1.15 11.38 11.01
C LEU A 48 1.36 12.39 12.13
N SER A 49 0.97 12.00 13.34
CA SER A 49 0.87 12.95 14.45
C SER A 49 2.12 13.01 15.32
N GLY A 50 2.39 14.20 15.84
CA GLY A 50 3.43 14.45 16.82
C GLY A 50 4.85 14.36 16.27
N PRO A 51 5.87 14.36 17.15
CA PRO A 51 7.27 14.29 16.74
C PRO A 51 7.58 12.97 16.02
N GLN A 52 8.31 13.08 14.92
CA GLN A 52 8.78 11.94 14.13
C GLN A 52 10.31 11.91 14.17
N PHE A 53 10.91 10.73 14.22
CA PHE A 53 12.36 10.57 14.38
C PHE A 53 12.92 9.74 13.25
N ALA A 54 13.93 10.25 12.55
CA ALA A 54 14.53 9.58 11.41
C ALA A 54 16.02 9.34 11.62
N LEU A 55 16.53 8.24 11.07
CA LEU A 55 17.97 8.08 10.90
C LEU A 55 18.48 9.12 9.87
N PRO A 56 19.63 9.78 10.10
CA PRO A 56 20.19 10.72 9.12
C PRO A 56 20.38 10.11 7.72
N GLU A 57 20.69 8.81 7.65
CA GLU A 57 20.79 8.09 6.37
C GLU A 57 19.45 7.87 5.68
N ALA A 58 18.36 7.67 6.44
CA ALA A 58 17.02 7.51 5.88
C ALA A 58 16.57 8.81 5.22
N LEU A 59 16.85 9.97 5.83
CA LEU A 59 16.58 11.28 5.24
C LEU A 59 17.38 11.51 3.95
N ARG A 60 18.69 11.24 3.98
CA ARG A 60 19.52 11.34 2.77
C ARG A 60 19.03 10.43 1.63
N ARG A 61 18.46 9.26 1.96
CA ARG A 61 17.86 8.37 0.96
C ARG A 61 16.57 8.97 0.41
N LEU A 62 15.71 9.52 1.27
CA LEU A 62 14.47 10.18 0.87
C LEU A 62 14.73 11.36 -0.07
N GLU A 63 15.73 12.21 0.24
CA GLU A 63 16.11 13.36 -0.58
C GLU A 63 16.61 12.98 -2.00
N ARG A 64 17.14 11.77 -2.15
CA ARG A 64 17.59 11.22 -3.44
C ARG A 64 16.44 10.65 -4.26
N LEU A 65 15.37 10.20 -3.61
CA LEU A 65 14.14 9.72 -4.24
C LEU A 65 13.29 10.93 -4.66
N ARG A 66 13.79 11.71 -5.62
CA ARG A 66 13.09 12.90 -6.16
C ARG A 66 11.88 12.57 -7.02
N THR A 67 11.74 11.31 -7.42
CA THR A 67 10.63 10.84 -8.22
C THR A 67 10.18 9.51 -7.63
N PRO A 68 8.92 9.37 -7.21
CA PRO A 68 8.40 8.08 -6.79
C PRO A 68 8.53 7.08 -7.96
N ASP A 69 8.71 5.80 -7.64
CA ASP A 69 8.55 4.75 -8.63
C ASP A 69 7.18 4.91 -9.32
N ALA A 70 7.11 4.65 -10.62
CA ALA A 70 5.87 4.80 -11.38
C ALA A 70 4.72 3.99 -10.76
N THR A 71 5.02 2.80 -10.22
CA THR A 71 4.07 1.96 -9.48
C THR A 71 4.76 1.26 -8.31
N PHE A 72 4.01 0.98 -7.24
CA PHE A 72 4.43 0.03 -6.22
C PHE A 72 3.26 -0.79 -5.67
N TRP A 73 3.52 -2.05 -5.33
CA TRP A 73 2.55 -2.99 -4.80
C TRP A 73 2.98 -3.55 -3.45
N ILE A 74 2.07 -3.50 -2.46
CA ILE A 74 2.38 -3.89 -1.10
C ILE A 74 1.26 -4.72 -0.47
N SER A 75 1.62 -5.68 0.38
CA SER A 75 0.65 -6.43 1.18
C SER A 75 0.11 -5.55 2.31
N ALA A 76 -1.18 -5.68 2.64
CA ALA A 76 -1.77 -4.97 3.77
C ALA A 76 -1.18 -5.38 5.14
N ILE A 77 -0.50 -6.53 5.22
CA ILE A 77 0.22 -6.97 6.43
C ILE A 77 1.68 -6.52 6.46
N ASP A 78 2.16 -5.87 5.41
CA ASP A 78 3.51 -5.31 5.41
C ASP A 78 3.66 -4.32 6.59
N PRO A 79 4.83 -4.28 7.26
CA PRO A 79 5.07 -3.34 8.34
C PRO A 79 4.89 -1.87 7.96
N VAL A 80 5.25 -1.46 6.73
CA VAL A 80 5.08 -0.07 6.27
C VAL A 80 3.66 0.21 5.76
N ALA A 81 2.88 -0.85 5.52
CA ALA A 81 1.42 -0.87 5.40
C ALA A 81 0.67 0.23 6.20
N PRO A 82 -0.06 1.24 5.67
CA PRO A 82 -0.87 2.13 6.52
C PRO A 82 -2.11 1.44 7.12
N CYS A 83 -2.36 0.17 6.77
CA CYS A 83 -3.53 -0.59 7.17
C CYS A 83 -3.62 -0.78 8.70
N GLY A 84 -4.77 -0.43 9.28
CA GLY A 84 -5.02 -0.56 10.72
C GLY A 84 -4.29 0.47 11.59
N LEU A 85 -3.79 1.54 10.98
CA LEU A 85 -3.01 2.59 11.66
C LEU A 85 -3.89 3.75 12.17
N GLY A 86 -5.19 3.72 11.85
CA GLY A 86 -6.18 4.71 12.29
C GLY A 86 -6.02 6.08 11.63
N LEU A 87 -5.33 6.14 10.50
CA LEU A 87 -5.09 7.38 9.75
C LEU A 87 -6.32 7.78 8.94
N ALA A 88 -6.51 9.09 8.75
CA ALA A 88 -7.53 9.65 7.87
C ALA A 88 -7.10 9.60 6.39
N LEU A 89 -6.70 8.41 5.93
CA LEU A 89 -6.32 8.15 4.54
C LEU A 89 -7.53 7.65 3.73
N PRO A 90 -7.49 7.75 2.38
CA PRO A 90 -8.44 7.08 1.50
C PRO A 90 -8.60 5.61 1.88
N GLU A 91 -9.76 4.99 1.58
CA GLU A 91 -10.22 3.67 2.06
C GLU A 91 -9.16 2.54 2.08
N VAL A 92 -8.25 2.58 3.05
CA VAL A 92 -7.23 1.55 3.24
C VAL A 92 -7.90 0.29 3.78
N PRO A 93 -7.56 -0.89 3.26
CA PRO A 93 -8.24 -2.11 3.64
C PRO A 93 -7.84 -2.54 5.06
N HIS A 94 -8.61 -3.46 5.64
CA HIS A 94 -8.18 -4.13 6.87
C HIS A 94 -6.82 -4.83 6.66
N ARG A 95 -5.97 -4.80 7.70
CA ARG A 95 -4.66 -5.48 7.74
C ARG A 95 -4.81 -7.00 7.74
N ARG A 96 -4.95 -7.59 6.55
CA ARG A 96 -5.14 -9.03 6.32
C ARG A 96 -4.26 -9.50 5.18
N VAL A 97 -3.77 -10.75 5.26
CA VAL A 97 -2.89 -11.37 4.25
C VAL A 97 -3.48 -11.31 2.84
N ALA A 98 -4.81 -11.42 2.74
CA ALA A 98 -5.52 -11.43 1.46
C ALA A 98 -5.67 -10.05 0.82
N ASN A 99 -5.27 -8.98 1.52
CA ASN A 99 -5.46 -7.61 1.09
C ASN A 99 -4.13 -6.99 0.63
N HIS A 100 -4.20 -6.18 -0.41
CA HIS A 100 -3.04 -5.54 -1.03
C HIS A 100 -3.40 -4.13 -1.47
N LEU A 101 -2.38 -3.28 -1.57
CA LEU A 101 -2.48 -1.92 -2.05
C LEU A 101 -1.52 -1.75 -3.23
N GLY A 102 -2.01 -1.15 -4.30
CA GLY A 102 -1.24 -0.74 -5.45
C GLY A 102 -1.27 0.79 -5.54
N TYR A 103 -0.13 1.38 -5.81
CA TYR A 103 0.07 2.81 -5.89
C TYR A 103 0.63 3.17 -7.24
N PHE A 104 0.25 4.34 -7.73
CA PHE A 104 0.73 4.91 -8.98
C PHE A 104 1.16 6.35 -8.71
N GLU A 105 2.39 6.70 -9.10
CA GLU A 105 2.99 8.04 -8.90
C GLU A 105 2.84 8.57 -7.46
N GLY A 106 3.05 7.70 -6.47
CA GLY A 106 2.97 8.05 -5.05
C GLY A 106 1.56 8.12 -4.46
N SER A 107 0.51 7.92 -5.26
CA SER A 107 -0.89 7.94 -4.81
C SER A 107 -1.49 6.54 -4.79
N LEU A 108 -2.39 6.27 -3.85
CA LEU A 108 -3.11 4.99 -3.80
C LEU A 108 -4.00 4.86 -5.04
N ALA A 109 -3.79 3.82 -5.83
CA ALA A 109 -4.41 3.64 -7.14
C ALA A 109 -5.32 2.40 -7.21
N LEU A 110 -5.02 1.37 -6.42
CA LEU A 110 -5.81 0.14 -6.34
C LEU A 110 -5.78 -0.46 -4.94
N VAL A 111 -6.93 -0.85 -4.42
CA VAL A 111 -7.06 -1.73 -3.27
C VAL A 111 -7.64 -3.07 -3.73
N SER A 112 -6.92 -4.16 -3.45
CA SER A 112 -7.35 -5.52 -3.76
C SER A 112 -7.62 -6.27 -2.47
N GLU A 113 -8.86 -6.69 -2.26
CA GLU A 113 -9.29 -7.35 -1.02
C GLU A 113 -9.75 -8.77 -1.25
N SER A 114 -9.53 -9.60 -0.23
CA SER A 114 -9.90 -11.02 -0.24
C SER A 114 -9.35 -11.77 -1.45
N PHE A 115 -8.08 -11.51 -1.79
CA PHE A 115 -7.41 -12.00 -3.00
C PHE A 115 -8.14 -11.61 -4.29
N GLY A 116 -8.46 -10.33 -4.44
CA GLY A 116 -9.05 -9.77 -5.65
C GLY A 116 -10.54 -10.08 -5.86
N ARG A 117 -11.26 -10.52 -4.82
CA ARG A 117 -12.74 -10.65 -4.89
C ARG A 117 -13.42 -9.28 -4.87
N ARG A 118 -12.82 -8.30 -4.21
CA ARG A 118 -13.21 -6.89 -4.29
C ARG A 118 -12.00 -6.10 -4.75
N LEU A 119 -12.18 -5.35 -5.83
CA LEU A 119 -11.20 -4.39 -6.33
C LEU A 119 -11.79 -3.00 -6.22
N THR A 120 -10.99 -2.05 -5.73
CA THR A 120 -11.34 -0.63 -5.68
C THR A 120 -10.22 0.14 -6.36
N PHE A 121 -10.51 0.69 -7.53
CA PHE A 121 -9.62 1.56 -8.29
C PHE A 121 -9.90 3.02 -7.94
N PHE A 122 -8.83 3.79 -7.79
CA PHE A 122 -8.85 5.24 -7.56
C PHE A 122 -8.42 6.03 -8.81
N LEU A 123 -8.15 5.33 -9.91
CA LEU A 123 -7.94 5.89 -11.23
C LEU A 123 -9.20 5.73 -12.08
N ASP A 124 -9.40 6.61 -13.05
CA ASP A 124 -10.50 6.48 -14.01
C ASP A 124 -10.30 5.25 -14.93
N PRO A 125 -11.37 4.63 -15.47
CA PRO A 125 -11.28 3.43 -16.30
C PRO A 125 -10.40 3.55 -17.55
N ASP A 126 -10.27 4.76 -18.09
CA ASP A 126 -9.47 5.07 -19.28
C ASP A 126 -8.10 5.69 -18.93
N ASP A 127 -7.76 5.77 -17.64
CA ASP A 127 -6.49 6.34 -17.17
C ASP A 127 -5.29 5.46 -17.60
N PRO A 128 -4.25 6.05 -18.23
CA PRO A 128 -3.07 5.30 -18.67
C PRO A 128 -2.28 4.68 -17.51
N GLY A 129 -2.39 5.21 -16.29
CA GLY A 129 -1.76 4.64 -15.08
C GLY A 129 -2.22 3.22 -14.77
N LEU A 130 -3.41 2.83 -15.23
CA LEU A 130 -3.87 1.44 -15.13
C LEU A 130 -2.95 0.47 -15.88
N ASP A 131 -2.33 0.88 -16.98
CA ASP A 131 -1.43 0.00 -17.73
C ASP A 131 -0.10 -0.25 -17.03
N VAL A 132 0.30 0.66 -16.16
CA VAL A 132 1.50 0.54 -15.31
C VAL A 132 1.18 -0.29 -14.06
N LEU A 133 -0.02 -0.15 -13.51
CA LEU A 133 -0.46 -0.77 -12.25
C LEU A 133 -0.93 -2.23 -12.39
N LEU A 134 -1.66 -2.55 -13.47
CA LEU A 134 -2.27 -3.86 -13.66
C LEU A 134 -1.30 -5.05 -13.79
N PRO A 135 -0.04 -4.90 -14.27
CA PRO A 135 0.98 -5.94 -14.17
C PRO A 135 1.17 -6.51 -12.75
N ASP A 136 1.09 -5.68 -11.70
CA ASP A 136 1.20 -6.12 -10.31
C ASP A 136 0.00 -6.99 -9.88
N LEU A 137 -1.21 -6.61 -10.32
CA LEU A 137 -2.41 -7.43 -10.14
C LEU A 137 -2.29 -8.76 -10.92
N ALA A 138 -1.67 -8.73 -12.10
CA ALA A 138 -1.43 -9.94 -12.89
C ALA A 138 -0.45 -10.90 -12.20
N MET A 139 0.57 -10.38 -11.52
CA MET A 139 1.44 -11.20 -10.66
C MET A 139 0.65 -11.87 -9.54
N LEU A 140 -0.27 -11.17 -8.87
CA LEU A 140 -1.16 -11.79 -7.88
C LEU A 140 -2.02 -12.89 -8.52
N CYS A 141 -2.57 -12.63 -9.71
CA CYS A 141 -3.35 -13.61 -10.45
C CYS A 141 -2.53 -14.88 -10.77
N ARG A 142 -1.28 -14.75 -11.22
CA ARG A 142 -0.35 -15.86 -11.44
C ARG A 142 -0.17 -16.71 -10.19
N ARG A 143 0.13 -16.08 -9.05
CA ARG A 143 0.33 -16.78 -7.76
C ARG A 143 -0.92 -17.51 -7.28
N ARG A 144 -2.11 -17.00 -7.60
CA ARG A 144 -3.40 -17.60 -7.24
C ARG A 144 -3.99 -18.50 -8.33
N ARG A 145 -3.32 -18.61 -9.47
CA ARG A 145 -3.79 -19.20 -10.75
C ARG A 145 -4.95 -18.45 -11.39
N ARG A 146 -5.91 -17.99 -10.58
CA ARG A 146 -7.12 -17.29 -11.01
C ARG A 146 -7.57 -16.29 -9.95
N LEU A 147 -8.09 -15.14 -10.39
CA LEU A 147 -8.86 -14.22 -9.53
C LEU A 147 -10.32 -14.25 -9.97
N SER A 148 -11.24 -14.05 -9.04
CA SER A 148 -12.68 -13.99 -9.35
C SER A 148 -13.30 -12.74 -8.71
N PRO A 149 -13.06 -11.55 -9.31
CA PRO A 149 -13.67 -10.32 -8.84
C PRO A 149 -15.19 -10.44 -8.83
N GLN A 150 -15.79 -10.15 -7.68
CA GLN A 150 -17.23 -10.07 -7.49
C GLN A 150 -17.69 -8.63 -7.65
N THR A 151 -16.93 -7.69 -7.08
CA THR A 151 -17.22 -6.25 -7.17
C THR A 151 -15.99 -5.47 -7.62
N ILE A 152 -16.22 -4.45 -8.46
CA ILE A 152 -15.24 -3.43 -8.81
C ILE A 152 -15.88 -2.08 -8.50
N ASN A 153 -15.24 -1.27 -7.66
CA ASN A 153 -15.74 0.04 -7.19
C ASN A 153 -17.19 -0.04 -6.67
N GLY A 154 -17.49 -1.07 -5.87
CA GLY A 154 -18.81 -1.31 -5.28
C GLY A 154 -19.88 -1.91 -6.21
N ALA A 155 -19.67 -1.90 -7.54
CA ALA A 155 -20.61 -2.45 -8.51
C ALA A 155 -20.24 -3.90 -8.91
N PRO A 156 -21.20 -4.72 -9.42
CA PRO A 156 -20.89 -6.05 -9.94
C PRO A 156 -19.80 -6.02 -11.01
N ALA A 157 -18.76 -6.83 -10.82
CA ALA A 157 -17.55 -6.79 -11.66
C ALA A 157 -17.85 -7.05 -13.16
N ARG A 158 -18.89 -7.84 -13.45
CA ARG A 158 -19.29 -8.21 -14.82
C ARG A 158 -19.71 -7.02 -15.70
N SER A 159 -20.22 -5.95 -15.10
CA SER A 159 -20.66 -4.72 -15.78
C SER A 159 -19.68 -3.57 -15.59
N SER A 160 -18.49 -3.84 -15.07
CA SER A 160 -17.53 -2.79 -14.73
C SER A 160 -16.89 -2.17 -15.98
N PRO A 161 -16.72 -0.83 -16.03
CA PRO A 161 -15.98 -0.19 -17.13
C PRO A 161 -14.49 -0.57 -17.13
N TYR A 162 -13.94 -0.98 -15.99
CA TYR A 162 -12.53 -1.40 -15.84
C TYR A 162 -12.22 -2.74 -16.55
N LEU A 163 -13.22 -3.46 -17.07
CA LEU A 163 -13.00 -4.71 -17.79
C LEU A 163 -12.14 -4.51 -19.04
N THR A 164 -12.27 -3.37 -19.73
CA THR A 164 -11.45 -3.05 -20.90
C THR A 164 -9.98 -2.94 -20.51
N ALA A 165 -9.67 -2.17 -19.47
CA ALA A 165 -8.32 -2.03 -18.95
C ALA A 165 -7.76 -3.38 -18.45
N LEU A 166 -8.53 -4.13 -17.67
CA LEU A 166 -8.17 -5.47 -17.20
C LEU A 166 -7.87 -6.42 -18.37
N ALA A 167 -8.67 -6.37 -19.44
CA ALA A 167 -8.48 -7.21 -20.62
C ALA A 167 -7.22 -6.88 -21.43
N ARG A 168 -6.55 -5.75 -21.19
CA ARG A 168 -5.23 -5.48 -21.82
C ARG A 168 -4.12 -6.32 -21.20
N HIS A 169 -4.21 -6.64 -19.91
CA HIS A 169 -3.15 -7.31 -19.14
C HIS A 169 -3.49 -8.74 -18.70
N LEU A 170 -4.79 -9.05 -18.58
CA LEU A 170 -5.31 -10.33 -18.09
C LEU A 170 -6.26 -10.95 -19.12
N ALA A 171 -6.41 -12.27 -19.05
CA ALA A 171 -7.50 -12.95 -19.73
C ALA A 171 -8.77 -12.78 -18.88
N VAL A 172 -9.72 -11.96 -19.37
CA VAL A 172 -11.02 -11.75 -18.72
C VAL A 172 -12.02 -12.74 -19.31
N VAL A 173 -12.48 -13.68 -18.49
CA VAL A 173 -13.50 -14.65 -18.91
C VAL A 173 -14.80 -14.36 -18.18
N LYS A 174 -15.90 -14.33 -18.94
CA LYS A 174 -17.25 -14.13 -18.42
C LYS A 174 -17.93 -15.49 -18.26
N ASP A 175 -18.49 -15.72 -17.08
CA ASP A 175 -19.33 -16.88 -16.77
C ASP A 175 -20.78 -16.43 -16.48
N HIS A 176 -21.73 -17.35 -16.42
CA HIS A 176 -23.14 -17.09 -16.13
C HIS A 176 -23.36 -16.35 -14.80
N LYS A 177 -22.47 -16.56 -13.80
CA LYS A 177 -22.55 -15.95 -12.46
C LYS A 177 -21.60 -14.76 -12.22
N GLY A 178 -20.67 -14.45 -13.13
CA GLY A 178 -19.67 -13.43 -12.86
C GLY A 178 -18.53 -13.39 -13.86
N ILE A 179 -17.33 -13.02 -13.39
CA ILE A 179 -16.12 -13.03 -14.19
C ILE A 179 -14.99 -13.74 -13.44
N TYR A 180 -14.01 -14.23 -14.17
CA TYR A 180 -12.72 -14.58 -13.62
C TYR A 180 -11.60 -14.03 -14.49
N LEU A 181 -10.47 -13.77 -13.84
CA LEU A 181 -9.25 -13.28 -14.43
C LEU A 181 -8.21 -14.38 -14.38
N GLU A 182 -7.53 -14.59 -15.49
CA GLU A 182 -6.39 -15.49 -15.60
C GLU A 182 -5.18 -14.71 -16.10
N SER A 183 -3.99 -15.14 -15.67
CA SER A 183 -2.77 -14.60 -16.24
C SER A 183 -2.68 -15.02 -17.70
N ARG A 184 -2.31 -14.08 -18.57
CA ARG A 184 -1.77 -14.44 -19.87
C ARG A 184 -0.44 -15.13 -19.62
N GLU A 185 -0.32 -16.39 -20.04
CA GLU A 185 1.00 -16.99 -20.23
C GLU A 185 1.69 -16.17 -21.34
N ILE A 186 2.92 -15.72 -21.05
CA ILE A 186 3.80 -15.10 -22.04
C ILE A 186 4.59 -16.21 -22.68
#